data_AF-A0A7C4CPI2-F1
#
_entry.id   AF-A0A7C4CPI2-F1
#
_cell.length_a   1.000
_cell.length_b   1.000
_cell.length_c   1.000
_cell.angle_alpha   90.00
_cell.angle_beta   90.00
_cell.angle_gamma   90.00
#
_symmetry.space_group_name_H-M   'P 1'
#
loop_
_entity.id
_entity.type
_entity.pdbx_description
1 polymer ?
#
loop_
_entity_poly.entity_id
_entity_poly.type
_entity_poly.pdbx_seq_one_letter_code
_entity_poly.pdbx_strand_id
1 'polypeptide(L)'
;MSRIPFPPELLLFIGIDFFVALSLLATLVEKAFPTMLPYLYHVATLAGFGQIWVNYAFLLPFVEARFWGCLLYLLAALLNIGGVNFYIAFRKEMISVAGMFLSLFTIPSFSISLFFVSAYVNGVPIPMPWLPIIPIESLYFVLFFCIILLGLSVAVYIRPSLLKRKRR
;
A
#
# COMPACT_ATOMS: atom_id res chain seq x y z
N MET A 1 26.89 -6.68 -14.53
CA MET A 1 25.62 -7.41 -14.77
C MET A 1 24.66 -6.96 -13.69
N SER A 2 23.94 -5.85 -13.92
CA SER A 2 22.97 -5.32 -12.96
C SER A 2 21.83 -6.32 -12.82
N ARG A 3 21.71 -6.95 -11.65
CA ARG A 3 20.56 -7.79 -11.33
C ARG A 3 19.38 -6.84 -11.17
N ILE A 4 18.58 -6.68 -12.22
CA ILE A 4 17.23 -6.12 -12.09
C ILE A 4 16.47 -7.15 -11.25
N PRO A 5 16.13 -6.85 -9.99
CA PRO A 5 15.63 -7.89 -9.09
C PRO A 5 14.17 -8.26 -9.41
N PHE A 6 13.40 -7.38 -10.08
CA PHE A 6 12.01 -7.61 -10.46
C PHE A 6 11.52 -6.60 -11.51
N PRO A 7 10.49 -6.95 -12.30
CA PRO A 7 9.93 -6.08 -13.34
C PRO A 7 9.04 -4.96 -12.74
N PRO A 8 8.90 -3.79 -13.42
CA PRO A 8 8.12 -2.66 -12.89
C PRO A 8 6.63 -2.97 -12.72
N GLU A 9 6.11 -3.98 -13.41
CA GLU A 9 4.74 -4.49 -13.27
C GLU A 9 4.45 -4.96 -11.84
N LEU A 10 5.47 -5.36 -11.07
CA LEU A 10 5.29 -5.75 -9.67
C LEU A 10 4.76 -4.59 -8.82
N LEU A 11 5.18 -3.34 -9.09
CA LEU A 11 4.65 -2.14 -8.43
C LEU A 11 3.16 -1.94 -8.73
N LEU A 12 2.77 -2.23 -9.96
CA LEU A 12 1.39 -2.16 -10.42
C LEU A 12 0.53 -3.23 -9.73
N PHE A 13 1.04 -4.47 -9.64
CA PHE A 13 0.38 -5.56 -8.90
C PHE A 13 0.14 -5.19 -7.43
N ILE A 14 1.15 -4.66 -6.73
CA ILE A 14 1.00 -4.20 -5.34
C ILE A 14 -0.10 -3.13 -5.24
N GLY A 15 -0.16 -2.19 -6.19
CA GLY A 15 -1.21 -1.18 -6.23
C GLY A 15 -2.61 -1.78 -6.43
N ILE A 16 -2.75 -2.81 -7.28
CA ILE A 16 -4.00 -3.54 -7.50
C ILE A 16 -4.45 -4.22 -6.19
N ASP A 17 -3.54 -4.94 -5.52
CA ASP A 17 -3.82 -5.61 -4.26
C ASP A 17 -4.28 -4.62 -3.18
N PHE A 18 -3.69 -3.42 -3.14
CA PHE A 18 -4.13 -2.35 -2.23
C PHE A 18 -5.54 -1.86 -2.53
N PHE A 19 -5.92 -1.69 -3.79
CA PHE A 19 -7.30 -1.31 -4.15
C PHE A 19 -8.31 -2.40 -3.78
N VAL A 20 -7.96 -3.68 -3.97
CA VAL A 20 -8.81 -4.81 -3.55
C VAL A 20 -8.94 -4.83 -2.03
N ALA A 21 -7.84 -4.67 -1.30
CA ALA A 21 -7.88 -4.65 0.15
C ALA A 21 -8.68 -3.43 0.67
N LEU A 22 -8.58 -2.26 0.01
CA LEU A 22 -9.42 -1.10 0.31
C LEU A 22 -10.91 -1.36 0.02
N SER A 23 -11.26 -2.06 -1.07
CA SER A 23 -12.66 -2.38 -1.37
C SER A 23 -13.25 -3.30 -0.29
N LEU A 24 -12.53 -4.37 0.07
CA LEU A 24 -12.91 -5.28 1.15
C LEU A 24 -13.06 -4.54 2.47
N LEU A 25 -12.13 -3.65 2.78
CA LEU A 25 -12.18 -2.94 4.04
C LEU A 25 -13.28 -1.90 4.09
N ALA A 26 -13.52 -1.20 2.99
CA ALA A 26 -14.66 -0.29 2.87
C ALA A 26 -16.00 -1.04 3.04
N THR A 27 -16.11 -2.28 2.54
CA THR A 27 -17.29 -3.13 2.81
C THR A 27 -17.37 -3.62 4.25
N LEU A 28 -16.25 -3.97 4.89
CA LEU A 28 -16.22 -4.44 6.27
C LEU A 28 -16.61 -3.33 7.26
N VAL A 29 -16.23 -2.09 6.95
CA VAL A 29 -16.58 -0.89 7.72
C VAL A 29 -17.80 -0.20 7.09
N GLU A 30 -18.83 -0.99 6.78
CA GLU A 30 -20.05 -0.60 6.07
C GLU A 30 -20.76 0.62 6.68
N LYS A 31 -20.67 0.80 8.00
CA LYS A 31 -21.24 1.95 8.71
C LYS A 31 -20.44 3.25 8.53
N ALA A 32 -19.19 3.20 8.07
CA ALA A 32 -18.32 4.37 7.97
C ALA A 32 -18.31 5.03 6.58
N PHE A 33 -18.56 4.26 5.52
CA PHE A 33 -18.36 4.69 4.14
C PHE A 33 -19.65 4.64 3.32
N PRO A 34 -19.77 5.49 2.28
CA PRO A 34 -20.87 5.40 1.34
C PRO A 34 -20.75 4.11 0.51
N THR A 35 -21.88 3.47 0.22
CA THR A 35 -21.98 2.19 -0.49
C THR A 35 -21.32 2.20 -1.87
N MET A 36 -21.08 3.38 -2.46
CA MET A 36 -20.45 3.54 -3.77
C MET A 36 -18.91 3.38 -3.74
N LEU A 37 -18.26 3.62 -2.58
CA LEU A 37 -16.80 3.67 -2.47
C LEU A 37 -16.11 2.32 -2.83
N PRO A 38 -16.60 1.15 -2.38
CA PRO A 38 -16.01 -0.14 -2.77
C PRO A 38 -16.08 -0.41 -4.28
N TYR A 39 -17.16 0.01 -4.94
CA TYR A 39 -17.32 -0.16 -6.39
C TYR A 39 -16.31 0.65 -7.18
N LEU A 40 -16.00 1.88 -6.74
CA LEU A 40 -14.96 2.70 -7.36
C LEU A 40 -13.59 2.01 -7.25
N TYR A 41 -13.29 1.37 -6.12
CA TYR A 41 -12.06 0.61 -5.97
C TYR A 41 -12.00 -0.65 -6.84
N HIS A 42 -13.12 -1.35 -7.05
CA HIS A 42 -13.15 -2.44 -8.04
C HIS A 42 -12.93 -1.96 -9.47
N VAL A 43 -13.48 -0.80 -9.85
CA VAL A 43 -13.19 -0.20 -11.17
C VAL A 43 -11.71 0.18 -11.28
N ALA A 44 -11.11 0.72 -10.21
CA ALA A 44 -9.68 1.00 -10.16
C ALA A 44 -8.86 -0.28 -10.34
N THR A 45 -9.17 -1.36 -9.60
CA THR A 45 -8.56 -2.69 -9.76
C THR A 45 -8.63 -3.18 -11.21
N LEU A 46 -9.79 -3.06 -11.86
CA LEU A 46 -9.97 -3.43 -13.27
C LEU A 46 -9.09 -2.58 -14.19
N ALA A 47 -9.00 -1.28 -13.94
CA ALA A 47 -8.13 -0.38 -14.69
C ALA A 47 -6.64 -0.75 -14.52
N GLY A 48 -6.22 -1.18 -13.32
CA GLY A 48 -4.87 -1.69 -13.07
C GLY A 48 -4.55 -2.95 -13.89
N PHE A 49 -5.49 -3.90 -13.97
CA PHE A 49 -5.34 -5.06 -14.87
C PHE A 49 -5.25 -4.64 -16.34
N GLY A 50 -6.04 -3.66 -16.76
CA GLY A 50 -5.94 -3.06 -18.10
C GLY A 50 -4.57 -2.45 -18.35
N GLN A 51 -4.01 -1.73 -17.37
CA GLN A 51 -2.68 -1.14 -17.46
C GLN A 51 -1.58 -2.20 -17.61
N ILE A 52 -1.69 -3.37 -16.96
CA ILE A 52 -0.77 -4.50 -17.17
C ILE A 52 -0.81 -4.96 -18.63
N TRP A 53 -2.01 -5.11 -19.19
CA TRP A 53 -2.19 -5.51 -20.59
C TRP A 53 -1.58 -4.48 -21.55
N VAL A 54 -1.79 -3.19 -21.31
CA VAL A 54 -1.21 -2.11 -22.12
C VAL A 54 0.32 -2.11 -22.04
N ASN A 55 0.87 -2.30 -20.84
CA ASN A 55 2.32 -2.38 -20.64
C ASN A 55 2.93 -3.55 -21.42
N TYR A 56 2.25 -4.71 -21.40
CA TYR A 56 2.67 -5.90 -22.15
C TYR A 56 2.52 -5.72 -23.67
N ALA A 57 1.38 -5.21 -24.14
CA ALA A 57 1.07 -5.16 -25.57
C ALA A 57 1.77 -4.02 -26.31
N PHE A 58 1.98 -2.86 -25.68
CA PHE A 58 2.41 -1.64 -26.37
C PHE A 58 3.71 -1.04 -25.84
N LEU A 59 3.99 -1.16 -24.54
CA LEU A 59 5.11 -0.45 -23.91
C LEU A 59 6.34 -1.32 -23.66
N LEU A 60 6.35 -2.57 -24.12
CA LEU A 60 7.47 -3.51 -24.02
C LEU A 60 8.87 -2.88 -24.26
N PRO A 61 9.08 -2.03 -25.29
CA PRO A 61 10.38 -1.37 -25.52
C PRO A 61 10.68 -0.17 -24.61
N PHE A 62 9.67 0.46 -24.00
CA PHE A 62 9.79 1.71 -23.25
C PHE A 62 9.82 1.45 -21.73
N VAL A 63 11.00 1.14 -21.21
CA VAL A 63 11.19 0.81 -19.78
C VAL A 63 10.83 1.97 -18.85
N GLU A 64 11.21 3.20 -19.22
CA GLU A 64 10.94 4.40 -18.40
C GLU A 64 9.44 4.72 -18.33
N ALA A 65 8.74 4.71 -19.47
CA ALA A 65 7.30 4.97 -19.51
C ALA A 65 6.51 3.93 -18.70
N ARG A 66 6.92 2.66 -18.75
CA ARG A 66 6.34 1.58 -17.94
C ARG A 66 6.54 1.83 -16.44
N PHE A 67 7.75 2.19 -16.04
CA PHE A 67 8.05 2.50 -14.64
C PHE A 67 7.19 3.66 -14.12
N TRP A 68 7.12 4.78 -14.85
CA TRP A 68 6.32 5.93 -14.45
C TRP A 68 4.81 5.61 -14.39
N GLY A 69 4.27 4.84 -15.34
CA GLY A 69 2.89 4.39 -15.31
C GLY A 69 2.57 3.53 -14.07
N CYS A 70 3.43 2.55 -13.78
CA CYS A 70 3.29 1.71 -12.58
C CYS A 70 3.43 2.51 -11.29
N LEU A 71 4.38 3.45 -11.24
CA LEU A 71 4.62 4.30 -10.07
C LEU A 71 3.44 5.23 -9.79
N LEU A 72 2.88 5.87 -10.82
CA LEU A 72 1.71 6.74 -10.68
C LEU A 72 0.49 5.97 -10.17
N TYR A 73 0.29 4.74 -10.65
CA TYR A 73 -0.79 3.88 -10.18
C TYR A 73 -0.61 3.50 -8.69
N LEU A 74 0.61 3.13 -8.30
CA LEU A 74 0.93 2.84 -6.90
C LEU A 74 0.75 4.06 -5.99
N LEU A 75 1.16 5.25 -6.44
CA LEU A 75 0.94 6.51 -5.72
C LEU A 75 -0.55 6.81 -5.56
N ALA A 76 -1.36 6.60 -6.60
CA ALA A 76 -2.80 6.77 -6.52
C ALA A 76 -3.42 5.81 -5.47
N ALA A 77 -2.97 4.56 -5.40
CA ALA A 77 -3.40 3.62 -4.38
C ALA A 77 -3.01 4.09 -2.97
N LEU A 78 -1.75 4.49 -2.75
CA LEU A 78 -1.25 4.98 -1.46
C LEU A 78 -1.96 6.24 -0.98
N LEU A 79 -2.24 7.19 -1.89
CA LEU A 79 -3.01 8.40 -1.56
C LEU A 79 -4.44 8.06 -1.15
N ASN A 80 -5.07 7.06 -1.78
CA ASN A 80 -6.38 6.58 -1.36
C ASN A 80 -6.34 5.94 0.03
N ILE A 81 -5.33 5.11 0.32
CA ILE A 81 -5.14 4.54 1.67
C ILE A 81 -5.03 5.66 2.72
N GLY A 82 -4.17 6.65 2.45
CA GLY A 82 -3.99 7.80 3.34
C GLY A 82 -5.28 8.63 3.50
N GLY A 83 -6.01 8.86 2.41
CA GLY A 83 -7.27 9.58 2.40
C GLY A 83 -8.38 8.87 3.19
N VAL A 84 -8.51 7.55 3.05
CA VAL A 84 -9.45 6.72 3.83
C VAL A 84 -9.11 6.81 5.31
N ASN A 85 -7.84 6.68 5.67
CA ASN A 85 -7.39 6.79 7.06
C ASN A 85 -7.66 8.19 7.65
N PHE A 86 -7.38 9.25 6.89
CA PHE A 86 -7.67 10.63 7.28
C PHE A 86 -9.18 10.87 7.45
N TYR A 87 -9.99 10.32 6.55
CA TYR A 87 -11.45 10.42 6.63
C TYR A 87 -12.00 9.77 7.90
N ILE A 88 -11.54 8.57 8.26
CA ILE A 88 -11.96 7.89 9.51
C ILE A 88 -11.52 8.71 10.73
N ALA A 89 -10.29 9.23 10.73
CA ALA A 89 -9.74 9.99 11.85
C ALA A 89 -10.52 11.28 12.12
N PHE A 90 -10.75 12.10 11.08
CA PHE A 90 -11.31 13.44 11.23
C PHE A 90 -12.84 13.49 11.16
N ARG A 91 -13.48 12.65 10.33
CA ARG A 91 -14.94 12.76 10.10
C ARG A 91 -15.76 11.86 11.01
N LYS A 92 -15.18 10.76 11.50
CA LYS A 92 -15.88 9.79 12.35
C LYS A 92 -15.47 9.86 13.82
N GLU A 93 -14.45 10.65 14.16
CA GLU A 93 -13.84 10.76 15.51
C GLU A 93 -13.46 9.41 16.14
N MET A 94 -13.35 8.34 15.33
CA MET A 94 -13.02 7.00 15.79
C MET A 94 -11.49 6.85 15.85
N ILE A 95 -10.83 7.61 16.72
CA ILE A 95 -9.36 7.67 16.83
C ILE A 95 -8.76 6.29 17.09
N SER A 96 -9.47 5.41 17.83
CA SER A 96 -9.02 4.03 18.07
C SER A 96 -9.05 3.18 16.80
N VAL A 97 -10.07 3.33 15.96
CA VAL A 97 -10.21 2.58 14.69
C VAL A 97 -9.25 3.15 13.65
N ALA A 98 -9.09 4.47 13.59
CA ALA A 98 -8.12 5.13 12.74
C ALA A 98 -6.67 4.76 13.12
N GLY A 99 -6.34 4.73 14.42
CA GLY A 99 -5.02 4.30 14.88
C GLY A 99 -4.73 2.83 14.55
N MET A 100 -5.74 1.95 14.64
CA MET A 100 -5.64 0.58 14.15
C MET A 100 -5.47 0.53 12.64
N PHE A 101 -6.22 1.30 11.87
CA PHE A 101 -6.13 1.32 10.42
C PHE A 101 -4.77 1.84 9.93
N LEU A 102 -4.25 2.84 10.62
CA LEU A 102 -2.94 3.41 10.39
C LEU A 102 -1.82 2.38 10.64
N SER A 103 -1.90 1.63 11.74
CA SER A 103 -0.88 0.64 12.12
C SER A 103 -0.99 -0.70 11.37
N LEU A 104 -2.21 -1.14 11.05
CA LEU A 104 -2.48 -2.43 10.42
C LEU A 104 -2.33 -2.37 8.89
N PHE A 105 -2.74 -1.26 8.27
CA PHE A 105 -2.85 -1.18 6.81
C PHE A 105 -2.01 -0.07 6.22
N THR A 106 -2.05 1.14 6.78
CA THR A 106 -1.36 2.30 6.18
C THR A 106 0.17 2.17 6.29
N ILE A 107 0.72 1.94 7.48
CA ILE A 107 2.18 1.83 7.69
C ILE A 107 2.79 0.66 6.90
N PRO A 108 2.24 -0.56 6.93
CA PRO A 108 2.78 -1.67 6.14
C PRO A 108 2.74 -1.41 4.65
N SER A 109 1.62 -0.91 4.11
CA SER A 109 1.47 -0.62 2.68
C SER A 109 2.47 0.42 2.19
N PHE A 110 2.65 1.51 2.95
CA PHE A 110 3.66 2.53 2.62
C PHE A 110 5.09 1.98 2.72
N SER A 111 5.40 1.20 3.76
CA SER A 111 6.75 0.65 3.96
C SER A 111 7.13 -0.34 2.87
N ILE A 112 6.23 -1.27 2.52
CA ILE A 112 6.42 -2.25 1.45
C ILE A 112 6.59 -1.54 0.11
N SER A 113 5.74 -0.55 -0.18
CA SER A 113 5.82 0.22 -1.44
C SER A 113 7.13 0.97 -1.58
N LEU A 114 7.54 1.69 -0.53
CA LEU A 114 8.79 2.45 -0.52
C LEU A 114 10.00 1.52 -0.73
N PHE A 115 9.97 0.34 -0.09
CA PHE A 115 10.99 -0.68 -0.29
C PHE A 115 11.07 -1.11 -1.76
N PHE A 116 9.95 -1.51 -2.39
CA PHE A 116 9.95 -1.99 -3.77
C PHE A 116 10.35 -0.91 -4.77
N VAL A 117 9.91 0.33 -4.58
CA VAL A 117 10.32 1.46 -5.42
C VAL A 117 11.83 1.73 -5.29
N SER A 118 12.35 1.78 -4.05
CA SER A 118 13.79 1.94 -3.81
C SER A 118 14.60 0.81 -4.44
N ALA A 119 14.21 -0.45 -4.20
CA ALA A 119 14.93 -1.60 -4.73
C ALA A 119 14.91 -1.66 -6.28
N TYR A 120 13.84 -1.16 -6.93
CA TYR A 120 13.80 -1.03 -8.39
C TYR A 120 14.74 0.05 -8.92
N VAL A 121 14.70 1.26 -8.34
CA VAL A 121 15.53 2.42 -8.74
C VAL A 121 17.02 2.15 -8.49
N ASN A 122 17.37 1.31 -7.51
CA ASN A 122 18.75 0.88 -7.31
C ASN A 122 19.24 -0.12 -8.37
N GLY A 123 18.33 -0.91 -8.96
CA GLY A 123 18.64 -1.93 -9.96
C GLY A 123 18.71 -1.41 -11.40
N VAL A 124 18.09 -0.26 -11.67
CA VAL A 124 18.00 0.35 -13.00
C VAL A 124 18.45 1.81 -12.90
N PRO A 125 19.33 2.31 -13.79
CA PRO A 125 19.81 3.70 -13.77
C PRO A 125 18.71 4.67 -14.24
N ILE A 126 17.62 4.77 -13.49
CA ILE A 126 16.56 5.76 -13.68
C ILE A 126 16.93 6.97 -12.82
N PRO A 127 16.85 8.21 -13.34
CA PRO A 127 17.19 9.41 -12.59
C PRO A 127 16.16 9.68 -11.47
N MET A 128 16.34 9.04 -10.31
CA MET A 128 15.62 9.33 -9.06
C MET A 128 16.63 9.48 -7.89
N PRO A 129 17.27 10.65 -7.75
CA PRO A 129 18.35 10.86 -6.76
C PRO A 129 17.88 10.95 -5.31
N TRP A 130 16.57 10.98 -5.05
CA TRP A 130 15.99 11.24 -3.73
C TRP A 130 15.66 9.97 -2.92
N LEU A 131 15.76 8.78 -3.52
CA LEU A 131 15.40 7.54 -2.85
C LEU A 131 16.60 6.95 -2.10
N PRO A 132 16.46 6.60 -0.81
CA PRO A 132 17.53 5.94 -0.07
C PRO A 132 17.84 4.59 -0.69
N ILE A 133 19.12 4.21 -0.70
CA ILE A 133 19.58 2.91 -1.18
C ILE A 133 19.25 1.88 -0.10
N ILE A 134 18.27 1.02 -0.36
CA ILE A 134 17.80 0.02 0.59
C ILE A 134 18.25 -1.37 0.12
N PRO A 135 19.10 -2.09 0.88
CA PRO A 135 19.54 -3.43 0.50
C PRO A 135 18.37 -4.43 0.57
N ILE A 136 18.34 -5.40 -0.34
CA ILE A 136 17.25 -6.40 -0.42
C ILE A 136 17.08 -7.18 0.89
N GLU A 137 18.18 -7.43 1.61
CA GLU A 137 18.19 -8.08 2.93
C GLU A 137 17.33 -7.36 3.99
N SER A 138 17.11 -6.05 3.83
CA SER A 138 16.25 -5.29 4.73
C SER A 138 14.75 -5.59 4.54
N LEU A 139 14.34 -6.26 3.45
CA LEU A 139 12.95 -6.70 3.24
C LEU A 139 12.50 -7.61 4.37
N TYR A 140 13.36 -8.52 4.85
CA TYR A 140 13.05 -9.40 5.97
C TYR A 140 12.77 -8.61 7.24
N PHE A 141 13.53 -7.54 7.49
CA PHE A 141 13.30 -6.64 8.63
C PHE A 141 11.99 -5.86 8.49
N VAL A 142 11.71 -5.32 7.30
CA VAL A 142 10.45 -4.60 7.02
C VAL A 142 9.24 -5.53 7.20
N LEU A 143 9.30 -6.75 6.67
CA LEU A 143 8.24 -7.75 6.81
C LEU A 143 8.08 -8.19 8.27
N PHE A 144 9.18 -8.47 8.97
CA PHE A 144 9.14 -8.84 10.39
C PHE A 144 8.52 -7.73 11.23
N PHE A 145 8.90 -6.48 10.98
CA PHE A 145 8.32 -5.32 11.64
C PHE A 145 6.82 -5.15 11.33
N CYS A 146 6.42 -5.37 10.07
CA CYS A 146 5.01 -5.37 9.68
C CYS A 146 4.23 -6.48 10.39
N ILE A 147 4.77 -7.70 10.49
CA ILE A 147 4.12 -8.82 11.22
C ILE A 147 3.96 -8.48 12.70
N ILE A 148 4.97 -7.87 13.33
CA ILE A 148 4.87 -7.43 14.73
C ILE A 148 3.78 -6.36 14.88
N LEU A 149 3.75 -5.36 14.01
CA LEU A 149 2.73 -4.30 14.04
C LEU A 149 1.33 -4.85 13.82
N LEU A 150 1.17 -5.79 12.88
CA LEU A 150 -0.08 -6.51 12.62
C LEU A 150 -0.51 -7.34 13.84
N GLY A 151 0.41 -8.07 14.45
CA GLY A 151 0.16 -8.86 15.65
C GLY A 151 -0.26 -8.00 16.85
N LEU A 152 0.42 -6.86 17.04
CA LEU A 152 0.13 -5.92 18.13
C LEU A 152 -1.24 -5.26 17.95
N SER A 153 -1.59 -4.84 16.74
CA SER A 153 -2.89 -4.22 16.44
C SER A 153 -4.05 -5.21 16.57
N VAL A 154 -3.89 -6.47 16.14
CA VAL A 154 -4.88 -7.54 16.39
C VAL A 154 -5.01 -7.84 17.89
N ALA A 155 -3.90 -7.91 18.63
CA ALA A 155 -3.93 -8.15 20.08
C ALA A 155 -4.67 -7.04 20.84
N VAL A 156 -4.47 -5.78 20.45
CA VAL A 156 -5.17 -4.62 21.00
C VAL A 156 -6.67 -4.66 20.66
N TYR A 157 -7.03 -5.12 19.47
CA TYR A 157 -8.43 -5.27 19.04
C TYR A 157 -9.17 -6.35 19.84
N ILE A 158 -8.54 -7.51 20.06
CA ILE A 158 -9.16 -8.63 20.79
C ILE A 158 -9.26 -8.34 22.30
N ARG A 159 -8.30 -7.61 22.88
CA ARG A 159 -8.33 -7.23 24.31
C ARG A 159 -8.19 -5.72 24.51
N PRO A 160 -9.28 -4.94 24.33
CA PRO A 160 -9.28 -3.52 24.66
C PRO A 160 -9.09 -3.24 26.17
N SER A 161 -9.24 -4.27 27.02
CA SER A 161 -9.06 -4.19 28.47
C SER A 161 -7.59 -4.02 28.92
N LEU A 162 -6.60 -4.32 28.07
CA LEU A 162 -5.19 -4.12 28.39
C LEU A 162 -4.76 -2.65 28.33
N LEU A 163 -5.44 -1.83 27.53
CA LEU A 163 -5.20 -0.38 27.46
C LEU A 163 -5.86 0.39 28.62
N LYS A 164 -6.93 -0.15 29.22
CA LYS A 164 -7.62 0.51 30.35
C LYS A 164 -6.90 0.37 31.69
N ARG A 165 -5.95 -0.55 31.82
CA ARG A 165 -5.24 -0.77 33.11
C ARG A 165 -4.07 0.20 33.36
N LYS A 166 -3.68 1.02 32.37
CA LYS A 166 -2.59 2.01 32.51
C LYS A 166 -3.06 3.46 32.73
N ARG A 167 -4.38 3.68 32.87
CA ARG A 167 -4.99 4.94 33.32
C ARG A 167 -5.76 4.72 34.63
N ARG A 168 -5.06 4.33 35.70
CA ARG A 168 -5.45 4.59 37.10
C ARG A 168 -4.19 4.64 37.93
#